data_AF-A0A7X6XX51-F1
#
_entry.id   AF-A0A7X6XX51-F1
#
_cell.length_a   1.000
_cell.length_b   1.000
_cell.length_c   1.000
_cell.angle_alpha   90.00
_cell.angle_beta   90.00
_cell.angle_gamma   90.00
#
_symmetry.space_group_name_H-M   'P 1'
#
loop_
_entity.id
_entity.type
_entity.pdbx_description
1 polymer ?
#
loop_
_entity_poly.entity_id
_entity_poly.type
_entity_poly.pdbx_seq_one_letter_code
_entity_poly.pdbx_strand_id
1 'polypeptide(L)'
;MENKKTNQGNMSKKLIAILIVVVIAIAAIAGYNKFFGPEGTEGSKEVTIVVKVESEDIDYTEDFKTDKEFLLELLEENDDKLEVELLDSDFGPMLIGLKGYSADQTSEYFHITINGIDAEVGVKEIPLQDKDTYMFEIKGF
;
A
#
# COMPACT_ATOMS: atom_id res chain seq x y z
N MET A 1 6.69 -46.75 -42.52
CA MET A 1 6.71 -45.37 -41.98
C MET A 1 5.30 -45.07 -41.52
N GLU A 2 5.04 -45.15 -40.20
CA GLU A 2 3.70 -45.02 -39.63
C GLU A 2 3.54 -43.61 -39.06
N ASN A 3 2.65 -42.82 -39.66
CA ASN A 3 2.38 -41.45 -39.22
C ASN A 3 1.49 -41.46 -37.97
N LYS A 4 2.08 -41.19 -36.81
CA LYS A 4 1.38 -40.97 -35.55
C LYS A 4 0.65 -39.63 -35.61
N LYS A 5 -0.66 -39.65 -35.90
CA LYS A 5 -1.54 -38.48 -35.77
C LYS A 5 -1.57 -38.07 -34.30
N THR A 6 -1.01 -36.89 -34.00
CA THR A 6 -1.18 -36.23 -32.70
C THR A 6 -2.65 -35.90 -32.50
N ASN A 7 -3.23 -36.50 -31.45
CA ASN A 7 -4.61 -36.29 -31.06
C ASN A 7 -4.72 -34.90 -30.41
N GLN A 8 -5.14 -33.90 -31.19
CA GLN A 8 -5.57 -32.61 -30.63
C GLN A 8 -6.87 -32.89 -29.85
N GLY A 9 -6.75 -33.05 -28.53
CA GLY A 9 -7.90 -33.22 -27.64
C GLY A 9 -8.81 -32.00 -27.77
N ASN A 10 -9.99 -32.19 -28.37
CA ASN A 10 -11.02 -31.16 -28.45
C ASN A 10 -11.42 -30.75 -27.02
N MET A 11 -10.97 -29.58 -26.59
CA MET A 11 -11.40 -29.00 -25.32
C MET A 11 -12.92 -28.84 -25.35
N SER A 12 -13.60 -29.34 -24.33
CA SER A 12 -15.06 -29.25 -24.28
C SER A 12 -15.48 -27.79 -24.32
N LYS A 13 -16.56 -27.46 -25.02
CA LYS A 13 -17.08 -26.09 -25.15
C LYS A 13 -17.31 -25.41 -23.79
N LYS A 14 -17.58 -26.21 -22.74
CA LYS A 14 -17.69 -25.77 -21.35
C LYS A 14 -16.35 -25.30 -20.76
N LEU A 15 -15.25 -26.01 -21.03
CA LEU A 15 -13.92 -25.61 -20.59
C LEU A 15 -13.47 -24.32 -21.30
N ILE A 16 -13.78 -24.16 -22.58
CA ILE A 16 -13.48 -22.92 -23.33
C ILE A 16 -14.25 -21.74 -22.73
N ALA A 17 -15.54 -21.92 -22.42
CA ALA A 17 -16.37 -20.87 -21.80
C ALA A 17 -15.83 -20.45 -20.42
N ILE A 18 -15.41 -21.40 -19.58
CA ILE A 18 -14.79 -21.11 -18.28
C ILE A 18 -13.49 -20.32 -18.45
N LEU A 19 -12.65 -20.71 -19.41
CA LEU A 19 -11.37 -20.04 -19.68
C LEU A 19 -11.57 -18.59 -20.14
N ILE A 20 -12.59 -18.33 -20.96
CA ILE A 20 -12.95 -16.98 -21.40
C ILE A 20 -13.40 -16.12 -20.21
N VAL A 21 -14.23 -16.64 -19.31
CA VAL A 21 -14.68 -15.90 -18.11
C VAL A 21 -13.50 -15.55 -17.20
N VAL A 22 -12.57 -16.48 -17.00
CA VAL A 22 -11.35 -16.23 -16.21
C VAL A 22 -10.48 -15.14 -16.84
N VAL A 23 -10.30 -15.17 -18.17
CA VAL A 23 -9.54 -14.12 -18.87
C VAL A 23 -10.21 -12.75 -18.74
N ILE A 24 -11.53 -12.68 -18.85
CA ILE A 24 -12.28 -11.43 -18.65
C ILE A 24 -12.13 -10.92 -17.22
N ALA A 25 -12.19 -11.79 -16.22
CA ALA A 25 -12.01 -11.42 -14.81
C ALA A 25 -10.61 -10.86 -14.54
N ILE A 26 -9.55 -11.50 -15.07
CA ILE A 26 -8.17 -11.01 -14.95
C ILE A 26 -8.02 -9.65 -15.65
N ALA A 27 -8.60 -9.48 -16.84
CA ALA A 27 -8.58 -8.21 -17.55
C ALA A 27 -9.35 -7.10 -16.82
N ALA A 28 -10.46 -7.43 -16.15
CA ALA A 28 -11.22 -6.49 -15.33
C ALA A 28 -10.43 -6.05 -14.09
N ILE A 29 -9.77 -6.97 -13.39
CA ILE A 29 -8.91 -6.65 -12.23
C ILE A 29 -7.72 -5.78 -12.66
N ALA A 30 -7.03 -6.17 -13.75
CA ALA A 30 -5.91 -5.38 -14.28
C ALA A 30 -6.35 -3.99 -14.78
N GLY A 31 -7.53 -3.91 -15.41
CA GLY A 31 -8.12 -2.64 -15.83
C GLY A 31 -8.53 -1.77 -14.65
N TYR A 32 -9.10 -2.34 -13.60
CA TYR A 32 -9.46 -1.63 -12.38
C TYR A 32 -8.23 -0.97 -11.74
N ASN A 33 -7.16 -1.74 -11.54
CA ASN A 33 -5.93 -1.22 -10.94
C ASN A 33 -5.29 -0.11 -11.79
N LYS A 34 -5.43 -0.17 -13.12
CA LYS A 34 -4.83 0.81 -14.04
C LYS A 34 -5.62 2.11 -14.20
N PHE A 35 -6.95 2.06 -14.10
CA PHE A 35 -7.82 3.21 -14.35
C PHE A 35 -8.51 3.77 -13.10
N PHE A 36 -8.53 2.99 -12.01
CA PHE A 36 -9.23 3.33 -10.77
C PHE A 36 -8.39 3.03 -9.52
N GLY A 37 -7.13 2.58 -9.68
CA GLY A 37 -6.18 2.47 -8.57
C GLY A 37 -5.80 3.85 -8.03
N PRO A 38 -5.24 3.94 -6.82
CA PRO A 38 -4.74 5.20 -6.28
C PRO A 38 -3.67 5.80 -7.21
N GLU A 39 -3.96 6.97 -7.77
CA GLU A 39 -3.01 7.75 -8.56
C GLU A 39 -2.34 8.77 -7.63
N GLY A 40 -1.02 8.66 -7.47
CA GLY A 40 -0.22 9.74 -6.92
C GLY A 40 -0.30 10.95 -7.85
N THR A 41 -0.40 12.16 -7.30
CA THR A 41 -0.43 13.38 -8.13
C THR A 41 1.00 13.84 -8.40
N GLU A 42 1.41 13.93 -9.68
CA GLU A 42 2.70 14.54 -10.05
C GLU A 42 2.74 16.02 -9.64
N GLY A 43 3.85 16.47 -9.06
CA GLY A 43 4.09 17.88 -8.70
C GLY A 43 4.38 18.11 -7.21
N SER A 44 4.83 19.34 -6.90
CA SER A 44 5.13 19.75 -5.52
C SER A 44 3.87 19.73 -4.67
N LYS A 45 3.92 18.98 -3.57
CA LYS A 45 2.86 18.85 -2.56
C LYS A 45 3.39 19.35 -1.22
N GLU A 46 2.50 19.88 -0.39
CA GLU A 46 2.75 20.12 1.03
C GLU A 46 1.79 19.26 1.84
N VAL A 47 2.32 18.33 2.63
CA VAL A 47 1.54 17.34 3.40
C VAL A 47 1.93 17.39 4.86
N THR A 48 1.02 17.00 5.76
CA THR A 48 1.29 16.98 7.20
C THR A 48 1.42 15.54 7.69
N ILE A 49 2.50 15.22 8.41
CA ILE A 49 2.67 13.95 9.11
C ILE A 49 2.43 14.17 10.60
N VAL A 50 1.58 13.34 11.20
CA VAL A 50 1.31 13.31 12.64
C VAL A 50 1.65 11.92 13.19
N VAL A 51 2.44 11.85 14.26
CA VAL A 51 2.78 10.60 14.95
C VAL A 51 2.39 10.72 16.42
N LYS A 52 1.53 9.80 16.88
CA LYS A 52 1.05 9.74 18.26
C LYS A 52 1.31 8.39 18.90
N VAL A 53 2.11 8.42 19.96
CA VAL A 53 2.37 7.28 20.84
C VAL A 53 2.16 7.73 22.27
N GLU A 54 0.92 7.59 22.77
CA GLU A 54 0.55 8.10 24.11
C GLU A 54 1.35 7.46 25.24
N SER A 55 1.76 6.19 25.09
CA SER A 55 2.55 5.46 26.08
C SER A 55 3.95 6.03 26.32
N GLU A 56 4.52 6.72 25.32
CA GLU A 56 5.89 7.25 25.33
C GLU A 56 5.93 8.79 25.21
N ASP A 57 4.78 9.47 25.39
CA ASP A 57 4.65 10.94 25.27
C ASP A 57 5.14 11.49 23.92
N ILE A 58 4.96 10.72 22.85
CA ILE A 58 5.28 11.15 21.48
C ILE A 58 4.03 11.78 20.88
N ASP A 59 4.08 13.10 20.66
CA ASP A 59 3.13 13.87 19.86
C ASP A 59 3.91 14.74 18.87
N TYR A 60 4.17 14.17 17.71
CA TYR A 60 4.94 14.81 16.63
C TYR A 60 3.99 15.26 15.53
N THR A 61 4.16 16.48 15.04
CA THR A 61 3.42 17.03 13.89
C THR A 61 4.35 17.90 13.07
N GLU A 62 4.46 17.63 11.78
CA GLU A 62 5.23 18.49 10.87
C GLU A 62 4.76 18.44 9.41
N ASP A 63 4.93 19.56 8.72
CA ASP A 63 4.66 19.70 7.30
C ASP A 63 5.90 19.37 6.46
N PHE A 64 5.69 18.59 5.41
CA PHE A 64 6.70 18.16 4.46
C PHE A 64 6.37 18.66 3.06
N LYS A 65 7.38 19.18 2.37
CA LYS A 65 7.30 19.48 0.95
C LYS A 65 7.94 18.34 0.18
N THR A 66 7.18 17.78 -0.75
CA THR A 66 7.63 16.59 -1.48
C THR A 66 7.05 16.55 -2.88
N ASP A 67 7.78 15.93 -3.80
CA ASP A 67 7.32 15.59 -5.14
C ASP A 67 6.94 14.10 -5.27
N LYS A 68 7.16 13.29 -4.22
CA LYS A 68 6.86 11.85 -4.21
C LYS A 68 5.40 11.54 -4.46
N GLU A 69 5.14 10.37 -5.01
CA GLU A 69 3.78 9.94 -5.35
C GLU A 69 3.10 9.17 -4.20
N PHE A 70 3.88 8.46 -3.38
CA PHE A 70 3.37 7.56 -2.35
C PHE A 70 3.97 7.83 -0.98
N LEU A 71 3.21 7.50 0.07
CA LEU A 71 3.57 7.79 1.46
C LEU A 71 4.87 7.12 1.89
N LEU A 72 5.12 5.88 1.47
CA LEU A 72 6.38 5.17 1.77
C LEU A 72 7.60 5.96 1.28
N GLU A 73 7.56 6.51 0.06
CA GLU A 73 8.68 7.27 -0.49
C GLU A 73 8.98 8.53 0.32
N LEU A 74 7.94 9.21 0.82
CA LEU A 74 8.09 10.36 1.73
C LEU A 74 8.69 9.94 3.07
N LEU A 75 8.24 8.81 3.63
CA LEU A 75 8.77 8.28 4.90
C LEU A 75 10.25 7.94 4.76
N GLU A 76 10.64 7.21 3.71
CA GLU A 76 12.03 6.84 3.44
C GLU A 76 12.92 8.05 3.15
N GLU A 77 12.42 9.06 2.43
CA GLU A 77 13.14 10.31 2.15
C GLU A 77 13.44 11.11 3.42
N ASN A 78 12.61 10.98 4.46
CA ASN A 78 12.71 11.71 5.72
C ASN A 78 13.03 10.79 6.91
N ASP A 79 13.68 9.65 6.66
CA ASP A 79 14.03 8.65 7.67
C ASP A 79 14.93 9.21 8.78
N ASP A 80 15.84 10.10 8.45
CA ASP A 80 16.72 10.78 9.41
C ASP A 80 15.96 11.54 10.51
N LYS A 81 14.72 11.92 10.21
CA LYS A 81 13.83 12.67 11.09
C LYS A 81 12.72 11.82 11.68
N LEU A 82 12.15 10.93 10.86
CA LEU A 82 11.00 10.11 11.22
C LEU A 82 11.41 8.79 11.88
N GLU A 83 12.68 8.39 11.80
CA GLU A 83 13.23 7.16 12.39
C GLU A 83 12.34 5.97 12.01
N VAL A 84 12.23 5.71 10.70
CA VAL A 84 11.26 4.80 10.12
C VAL A 84 11.78 3.37 10.24
N GLU A 85 10.98 2.49 10.81
CA GLU A 85 11.27 1.05 10.82
C GLU A 85 10.25 0.31 9.97
N LEU A 86 10.77 -0.48 9.04
CA LEU A 86 9.98 -1.28 8.10
C LEU A 86 10.30 -2.77 8.29
N LEU A 87 9.27 -3.60 8.17
CA LEU A 87 9.39 -5.04 8.07
C LEU A 87 8.91 -5.50 6.69
N ASP A 88 9.77 -6.20 5.96
CA ASP A 88 9.39 -6.83 4.71
C ASP A 88 8.30 -7.89 4.93
N SER A 89 7.23 -7.82 4.13
CA SER A 89 6.16 -8.82 4.13
C SER A 89 5.75 -9.19 2.70
N ASP A 90 4.98 -10.28 2.56
CA ASP A 90 4.46 -10.72 1.26
C ASP A 90 3.54 -9.68 0.58
N PHE A 91 3.00 -8.72 1.36
CA PHE A 91 2.13 -7.65 0.89
C PHE A 91 2.88 -6.32 0.68
N GLY A 92 4.20 -6.31 0.86
CA GLY A 92 5.04 -5.11 0.84
C GLY A 92 5.57 -4.74 2.23
N PRO A 93 6.37 -3.66 2.32
CA PRO A 93 6.94 -3.22 3.59
C PRO A 93 5.82 -2.75 4.53
N MET A 94 5.78 -3.34 5.73
CA MET A 94 4.92 -2.96 6.83
C MET A 94 5.65 -1.93 7.69
N LEU A 95 4.98 -0.83 8.00
CA LEU A 95 5.48 0.14 8.97
C LEU A 95 5.36 -0.41 10.39
N ILE A 96 6.50 -0.53 11.08
CA ILE A 96 6.59 -1.07 12.44
C ILE A 96 7.22 -0.09 13.43
N GLY A 97 7.80 1.03 12.98
CA GLY A 97 8.39 2.02 13.86
C GLY A 97 8.43 3.43 13.28
N LEU A 98 8.27 4.41 14.18
CA LEU A 98 8.39 5.84 13.93
C LEU A 98 8.87 6.54 15.20
N LYS A 99 9.68 7.59 15.05
CA LYS A 99 10.16 8.47 16.12
C LYS A 99 10.80 7.71 17.29
N GLY A 100 11.52 6.64 16.97
CA GLY A 100 12.21 5.80 17.95
C GLY A 100 11.30 4.83 18.71
N TYR A 101 10.00 4.78 18.40
CA TYR A 101 9.08 3.78 18.91
C TYR A 101 8.92 2.63 17.91
N SER A 102 9.11 1.40 18.37
CA SER A 102 8.81 0.18 17.61
C SER A 102 7.57 -0.49 18.20
N ALA A 103 6.55 -0.74 17.36
CA ALA A 103 5.35 -1.44 17.78
C ALA A 103 5.63 -2.91 18.11
N ASP A 104 5.01 -3.43 19.18
CA ASP A 104 5.01 -4.86 19.45
C ASP A 104 4.12 -5.58 18.43
N GLN A 105 4.71 -6.24 17.44
CA GLN A 105 4.00 -6.93 16.36
C GLN A 105 3.05 -8.05 16.83
N THR A 106 3.11 -8.45 18.11
CA THR A 106 2.20 -9.44 18.68
C THR A 106 0.94 -8.84 19.30
N SER A 107 0.91 -7.53 19.54
CA SER A 107 -0.17 -6.87 20.26
C SER A 107 -0.53 -5.47 19.76
N GLU A 108 0.32 -4.84 18.95
CA GLU A 108 0.22 -3.44 18.51
C GLU A 108 0.47 -3.28 17.01
N TYR A 109 -0.01 -2.16 16.47
CA TYR A 109 0.26 -1.71 15.11
C TYR A 109 0.10 -0.18 15.01
N PHE A 110 0.72 0.40 13.99
CA PHE A 110 0.44 1.77 13.59
C PHE A 110 -0.87 1.83 12.80
N HIS A 111 -1.90 2.39 13.43
CA HIS A 111 -3.15 2.73 12.78
C HIS A 111 -2.97 4.01 11.96
N ILE A 112 -3.27 3.93 10.67
CA ILE A 112 -3.06 5.03 9.72
C ILE A 112 -4.40 5.64 9.34
N THR A 113 -4.50 6.97 9.43
CA THR A 113 -5.64 7.72 8.88
C THR A 113 -5.17 8.84 7.97
N ILE A 114 -5.97 9.12 6.94
CA ILE A 114 -5.77 10.20 5.98
C ILE A 114 -6.93 11.17 6.18
N ASN A 115 -6.65 12.39 6.63
CA ASN A 115 -7.67 13.38 6.98
C ASN A 115 -8.75 12.85 7.95
N GLY A 116 -8.35 11.97 8.87
CA GLY A 116 -9.24 11.34 9.86
C GLY A 116 -10.07 10.16 9.35
N ILE A 117 -9.84 9.70 8.11
CA ILE A 117 -10.46 8.51 7.53
C ILE A 117 -9.44 7.36 7.53
N ASP A 118 -9.86 6.17 7.94
CA ASP A 118 -8.99 4.99 7.98
C ASP A 118 -8.39 4.69 6.60
N ALA A 119 -7.07 4.43 6.58
CA ALA A 119 -6.41 4.00 5.36
C ALA A 119 -6.82 2.56 5.00
N GLU A 120 -7.16 2.33 3.73
CA GLU A 120 -7.57 1.01 3.23
C GLU A 120 -6.39 0.17 2.71
N VAL A 121 -5.22 0.81 2.54
CA VAL A 121 -4.01 0.19 1.99
C VAL A 121 -2.78 0.60 2.83
N GLY A 122 -1.68 -0.14 2.69
CA GLY A 122 -0.43 0.14 3.41
C GLY A 122 0.33 1.34 2.86
N VAL A 123 1.34 1.82 3.59
CA VAL A 123 2.14 3.02 3.27
C VAL A 123 2.73 3.03 1.85
N LYS A 124 3.02 1.85 1.29
CA LYS A 124 3.51 1.71 -0.08
C LYS A 124 2.49 2.15 -1.14
N GLU A 125 1.21 1.97 -0.88
CA GLU A 125 0.12 2.18 -1.84
C GLU A 125 -0.75 3.40 -1.52
N ILE A 126 -0.56 4.03 -0.35
CA ILE A 126 -1.22 5.28 0.01
C ILE A 126 -0.67 6.42 -0.87
N PRO A 127 -1.48 7.05 -1.74
CA PRO A 127 -1.02 8.14 -2.57
C PRO A 127 -0.88 9.44 -1.76
N LEU A 128 0.10 10.26 -2.12
CA LEU A 128 0.27 11.61 -1.59
C LEU A 128 -0.60 12.61 -2.36
N GLN A 129 -1.38 13.40 -1.61
CA GLN A 129 -2.19 14.49 -2.15
C GLN A 129 -1.83 15.80 -1.45
N ASP A 130 -1.85 16.90 -2.19
CA ASP A 130 -1.55 18.22 -1.62
C ASP A 130 -2.52 18.55 -0.47
N LYS A 131 -1.95 18.95 0.68
CA LYS A 131 -2.62 19.33 1.93
C LYS A 131 -3.26 18.19 2.72
N ASP A 132 -3.01 16.94 2.36
CA ASP A 132 -3.45 15.82 3.18
C ASP A 132 -2.66 15.74 4.48
N THR A 133 -3.36 15.32 5.54
CA THR A 133 -2.76 14.94 6.82
C THR A 133 -2.75 13.43 6.97
N TYR A 134 -1.56 12.86 7.16
CA TYR A 134 -1.34 11.44 7.41
C TYR A 134 -1.01 11.26 8.89
N MET A 135 -1.91 10.63 9.63
CA MET A 135 -1.73 10.37 11.06
C MET A 135 -1.44 8.90 11.33
N PHE A 136 -0.41 8.67 12.14
CA PHE A 136 0.00 7.38 12.66
C PHE A 136 -0.24 7.35 14.17
N GLU A 137 -1.08 6.42 14.63
CA GLU A 137 -1.41 6.26 16.05
C GLU A 137 -1.19 4.81 16.45
N ILE A 138 -0.57 4.56 17.61
CA ILE A 138 -0.44 3.19 18.12
C ILE A 138 -1.79 2.68 18.62
N LYS A 139 -2.19 1.50 18.11
CA LYS A 139 -3.37 0.77 18.59
C LYS A 139 -3.03 -0.68 18.87
N GLY A 140 -3.72 -1.25 19.86
CA GLY A 140 -3.70 -2.68 20.13
C GLY A 140 -4.82 -3.45 19.44
N PHE A 141 -4.68 -4.78 19.33
CA PHE A 141 -5.71 -5.69 18.81
C PHE A 141 -6.00 -6.90 19.72
#